data_AF-A0ABD4X690-F1
#
_entry.id   AF-A0ABD4X690-F1
#
_cell.length_a   1.000
_cell.length_b   1.000
_cell.length_c   1.000
_cell.angle_alpha   90.00
_cell.angle_beta   90.00
_cell.angle_gamma   90.00
#
_symmetry.space_group_name_H-M   'P 1'
#
loop_
_entity.id
_entity.type
_entity.pdbx_description
1 polymer ?
#
loop_
_entity_poly.entity_id
_entity_poly.type
_entity_poly.pdbx_seq_one_letter_code
_entity_poly.pdbx_strand_id
1 'polypeptide(L)'
;MTALKDLKGVGPALEKALKDQGITSVEALAAISEKDLSKVPGIGAARAARLKQAAVAPQAVAAAAQQRPAAPVRTGRPAARPAKVTREVPPEDATQLNAALAAAEAARLAAEEKAAKAKIKARKAAKKAEALALEMAEARVKAKEKAKRVKAKARKAIEREKAKAEAILARKKSGGKLDASDKATKEKPSKEKPGKAKAEKAKPAKDKTAKAKKSKKTKG
;
A
#
# COMPACT_ATOMS: atom_id res chain seq x y z
N MET A 1 -23.59 33.21 14.72
CA MET A 1 -22.83 31.94 14.59
C MET A 1 -23.81 30.78 14.44
N THR A 2 -24.12 30.39 13.21
CA THR A 2 -24.90 29.16 12.95
C THR A 2 -23.99 27.94 13.08
N ALA A 3 -24.44 26.91 13.79
CA ALA A 3 -23.67 25.69 13.95
C ALA A 3 -23.74 24.85 12.66
N LEU A 4 -22.65 24.13 12.35
CA LEU A 4 -22.62 23.23 11.18
C LEU A 4 -23.68 22.12 11.24
N LYS A 5 -24.13 21.75 12.45
CA LYS A 5 -25.18 20.73 12.67
C LYS A 5 -26.52 21.10 12.06
N ASP A 6 -26.80 22.40 11.97
CA ASP A 6 -28.09 22.90 11.52
C ASP A 6 -28.15 22.97 9.98
N LEU A 7 -27.03 22.74 9.28
CA LEU A 7 -26.97 22.70 7.83
C LEU A 7 -27.55 21.40 7.25
N LYS A 8 -28.52 21.54 6.35
CA LYS A 8 -29.12 20.41 5.63
C LYS A 8 -28.06 19.64 4.86
N GLY A 9 -27.87 18.39 5.23
CA GLY A 9 -26.90 17.48 4.60
C GLY A 9 -25.57 17.33 5.34
N VAL A 10 -25.38 18.03 6.47
CA VAL A 10 -24.30 17.81 7.44
C VAL A 10 -24.83 16.96 8.59
N GLY A 11 -24.30 15.73 8.71
CA GLY A 11 -24.57 14.85 9.85
C GLY A 11 -23.43 14.88 10.87
N PRO A 12 -23.58 14.23 12.05
CA PRO A 12 -22.59 14.26 13.12
C PRO A 12 -21.20 13.73 12.69
N ALA A 13 -21.14 12.76 11.78
CA ALA A 13 -19.88 12.26 11.24
C ALA A 13 -19.14 13.29 10.36
N LEU A 14 -19.87 14.03 9.53
CA LEU A 14 -19.30 15.06 8.67
C LEU A 14 -18.95 16.31 9.46
N GLU A 15 -19.75 16.66 10.46
CA GLU A 15 -19.44 17.76 11.36
C GLU A 15 -18.10 17.52 12.07
N LYS A 16 -17.84 16.30 12.56
CA LYS A 16 -16.53 15.95 13.13
C LYS A 16 -15.41 16.10 12.10
N ALA A 17 -15.59 15.54 10.91
CA ALA A 17 -14.60 15.65 9.85
C ALA A 17 -14.31 17.11 9.43
N LEU A 18 -15.32 17.99 9.46
CA LEU A 18 -15.17 19.42 9.17
C LEU A 18 -14.45 20.16 10.32
N LYS A 19 -14.78 19.82 11.57
CA LYS A 19 -14.09 20.37 12.75
C LYS A 19 -12.63 19.95 12.82
N ASP A 20 -12.30 18.71 12.44
CA ASP A 20 -10.92 18.23 12.34
C ASP A 20 -10.11 19.02 11.30
N GLN A 21 -10.78 19.65 10.32
CA GLN A 21 -10.20 20.56 9.33
C GLN A 21 -10.25 22.04 9.75
N GLY A 22 -10.67 22.33 10.99
CA GLY A 22 -10.80 23.69 11.51
C GLY A 22 -12.03 24.47 11.03
N ILE A 23 -12.94 23.81 10.31
CA ILE A 23 -14.19 24.42 9.83
C ILE A 23 -15.25 24.20 10.91
N THR A 24 -15.58 25.26 11.65
CA THR A 24 -16.49 25.18 12.81
C THR A 24 -17.81 25.91 12.62
N SER A 25 -17.91 26.77 11.60
CA SER A 25 -19.09 27.60 11.31
C SER A 25 -19.52 27.52 9.84
N VAL A 26 -20.78 27.88 9.59
CA VAL A 26 -21.34 27.97 8.22
C VAL A 26 -20.60 29.03 7.40
N GLU A 27 -20.19 30.13 8.03
CA GLU A 27 -19.43 31.21 7.40
C GLU A 27 -18.04 30.72 6.94
N ALA A 28 -17.35 29.95 7.77
CA ALA A 28 -16.08 29.34 7.40
C ALA A 28 -16.24 28.34 6.24
N LEU A 29 -17.35 27.61 6.21
CA LEU A 29 -17.65 26.67 5.13
C LEU A 29 -17.95 27.38 3.80
N ALA A 30 -18.59 28.56 3.83
CA ALA A 30 -18.86 29.37 2.65
C ALA A 30 -17.59 30.02 2.08
N ALA A 31 -16.65 30.43 2.94
CA ALA A 31 -15.40 31.08 2.55
C ALA A 31 -14.40 30.11 1.87
N ILE A 32 -14.47 28.81 2.17
CA ILE A 32 -13.55 27.80 1.64
C ILE A 32 -13.90 27.40 0.20
N SER A 33 -12.91 27.09 -0.62
CA SER A 33 -13.12 26.70 -2.02
C SER A 33 -13.79 25.32 -2.15
N GLU A 34 -14.56 25.08 -3.23
CA GLU A 34 -15.21 23.77 -3.50
C GLU A 34 -14.20 22.63 -3.65
N LYS A 35 -13.00 22.97 -4.15
CA LYS A 35 -11.90 22.02 -4.35
C LYS A 35 -11.32 21.54 -3.02
N ASP A 36 -11.27 22.42 -2.02
CA ASP A 36 -10.75 22.07 -0.70
C ASP A 36 -11.79 21.32 0.12
N LEU A 37 -13.07 21.68 0.01
CA LEU A 37 -14.16 20.88 0.60
C LEU A 37 -14.22 19.46 0.04
N SER A 38 -13.87 19.26 -1.23
CA SER A 38 -13.86 17.93 -1.87
C SER A 38 -12.69 17.03 -1.43
N LYS A 39 -11.70 17.57 -0.72
CA LYS A 39 -10.60 16.78 -0.12
C LYS A 39 -11.00 16.17 1.22
N VAL A 40 -12.10 16.64 1.82
CA VAL A 40 -12.61 16.12 3.09
C VAL A 40 -13.21 14.72 2.87
N PRO A 41 -12.84 13.72 3.68
CA PRO A 41 -13.41 12.39 3.59
C PRO A 41 -14.95 12.41 3.63
N GLY A 42 -15.59 11.81 2.62
CA GLY A 42 -17.05 11.75 2.52
C GLY A 42 -17.73 12.97 1.88
N ILE A 43 -16.97 13.98 1.45
CA ILE A 43 -17.44 15.10 0.63
C ILE A 43 -16.84 15.01 -0.76
N GLY A 44 -17.66 14.67 -1.75
CA GLY A 44 -17.29 14.77 -3.17
C GLY A 44 -17.71 16.12 -3.79
N ALA A 45 -17.27 16.40 -5.01
CA ALA A 45 -17.56 17.65 -5.72
C ALA A 45 -19.06 18.03 -5.75
N ALA A 46 -19.93 17.05 -6.04
CA ALA A 46 -21.39 17.27 -6.04
C ALA A 46 -21.93 17.67 -4.66
N ARG A 47 -21.33 17.15 -3.58
CA ARG A 47 -21.75 17.45 -2.22
C ARG A 47 -21.18 18.79 -1.75
N ALA A 48 -19.94 19.12 -2.12
CA ALA A 48 -19.33 20.41 -1.85
C ALA A 48 -20.18 21.55 -2.44
N ALA A 49 -20.62 21.43 -3.69
CA ALA A 49 -21.51 22.41 -4.32
C ALA A 49 -22.83 22.58 -3.56
N ARG A 50 -23.48 21.47 -3.18
CA ARG A 50 -24.73 21.50 -2.39
C ARG A 50 -24.56 22.12 -1.01
N LEU A 51 -23.45 21.85 -0.33
CA LEU A 51 -23.16 22.42 0.99
C LEU A 51 -22.91 23.92 0.91
N LYS A 52 -22.23 24.40 -0.14
CA LYS A 52 -22.09 25.84 -0.38
C LYS A 52 -23.40 26.53 -0.67
N GLN A 53 -24.23 25.92 -1.52
CA GLN A 53 -25.57 26.44 -1.79
C GLN A 53 -26.41 26.50 -0.50
N ALA A 54 -26.33 25.47 0.35
CA ALA A 54 -27.01 25.44 1.64
C ALA A 54 -26.40 26.41 2.69
N ALA A 55 -25.14 26.80 2.54
CA ALA A 55 -24.50 27.80 3.40
C ALA A 55 -24.87 29.24 2.98
N VAL A 56 -25.11 29.47 1.69
CA VAL A 56 -25.51 30.77 1.13
C VAL A 56 -27.02 30.99 1.18
N ALA A 57 -27.82 29.93 1.06
CA ALA A 57 -29.26 29.98 1.24
C ALA A 57 -29.60 29.74 2.73
N PRO A 58 -29.91 30.79 3.52
CA PRO A 58 -30.34 30.61 4.90
C PRO A 58 -31.60 29.74 4.91
N GLN A 59 -31.58 28.67 5.69
CA GLN A 59 -32.66 27.69 5.71
C GLN A 59 -33.96 28.31 6.21
N ALA A 60 -34.96 28.31 5.34
CA ALA A 60 -36.33 28.17 5.75
C ALA A 60 -36.47 26.81 6.46
N VAL A 61 -36.73 26.88 7.76
CA VAL A 61 -37.14 25.74 8.58
C VAL A 61 -38.40 25.12 7.98
N ALA A 62 -38.28 23.90 7.46
CA ALA A 62 -39.43 23.04 7.22
C ALA A 62 -39.03 21.58 7.47
N ALA A 63 -39.59 21.05 8.54
CA ALA A 63 -39.57 19.66 8.90
C ALA A 63 -39.97 18.79 7.70
N ALA A 64 -39.06 17.91 7.28
CA ALA A 64 -39.38 16.73 6.49
C ALA A 64 -38.63 15.55 7.09
N ALA A 65 -39.00 15.23 8.32
CA ALA A 65 -38.81 13.91 8.88
C ALA A 65 -39.90 13.00 8.29
N GLN A 66 -39.51 11.76 7.97
CA GLN A 66 -40.36 10.60 7.68
C GLN A 66 -40.93 10.48 6.25
N GLN A 67 -40.10 10.00 5.31
CA GLN A 67 -40.62 9.13 4.25
C GLN A 67 -40.53 7.67 4.73
N ARG A 68 -41.63 7.17 5.32
CA ARG A 68 -41.93 5.72 5.31
C ARG A 68 -42.20 5.33 3.85
N PRO A 69 -41.65 4.23 3.31
CA PRO A 69 -42.05 3.76 2.01
C PRO A 69 -43.43 3.10 2.11
N ALA A 70 -44.47 3.79 1.61
CA ALA A 70 -45.76 3.17 1.34
C ALA A 70 -45.64 2.36 0.04
N ALA A 71 -46.11 1.11 0.09
CA ALA A 71 -46.16 0.20 -1.04
C ALA A 71 -47.00 0.80 -2.20
N PRO A 72 -46.60 0.62 -3.47
CA PRO A 72 -47.39 1.12 -4.58
C PRO A 72 -48.62 0.22 -4.78
N VAL A 73 -49.79 0.78 -4.49
CA VAL A 73 -51.09 0.22 -4.84
C VAL A 73 -51.19 0.17 -6.37
N ARG A 74 -51.31 -1.03 -6.93
CA ARG A 74 -51.58 -1.24 -8.35
C ARG A 74 -53.06 -0.95 -8.59
N THR A 75 -53.36 0.21 -9.16
CA THR A 75 -54.70 0.51 -9.69
C THR A 75 -54.65 0.70 -11.19
N GLY A 76 -55.51 -0.04 -11.88
CA GLY A 76 -56.16 0.46 -13.08
C GLY A 76 -55.38 0.29 -14.38
N ARG A 77 -55.62 -0.82 -15.05
CA ARG A 77 -55.63 -0.94 -16.51
C ARG A 77 -56.34 0.26 -17.15
N PRO A 78 -55.76 0.91 -18.17
CA PRO A 78 -56.55 1.44 -19.27
C PRO A 78 -56.40 0.52 -20.48
N ALA A 79 -57.53 -0.05 -20.90
CA ALA A 79 -57.68 -0.61 -22.22
C ALA A 79 -57.66 0.56 -23.21
N ALA A 80 -56.65 0.58 -24.09
CA ALA A 80 -56.69 1.33 -25.34
C ALA A 80 -55.80 0.62 -26.35
N ARG A 81 -56.41 -0.21 -27.21
CA ARG A 81 -55.95 -0.34 -28.59
C ARG A 81 -56.55 0.84 -29.35
N PRO A 82 -55.80 1.49 -30.24
CA PRO A 82 -55.94 1.07 -31.63
C PRO A 82 -54.63 1.09 -32.43
N ALA A 83 -54.77 0.59 -33.66
CA ALA A 83 -53.83 0.65 -34.78
C ALA A 83 -52.67 -0.37 -34.76
N LYS A 84 -52.87 -1.45 -35.53
CA LYS A 84 -51.78 -2.05 -36.31
C LYS A 84 -51.17 -0.94 -37.16
N VAL A 85 -50.06 -0.38 -36.70
CA VAL A 85 -49.11 0.27 -37.61
C VAL A 85 -48.31 -0.87 -38.21
N THR A 86 -48.58 -1.17 -39.48
CA THR A 86 -47.70 -1.95 -40.32
C THR A 86 -46.38 -1.18 -40.38
N ARG A 87 -45.48 -1.45 -39.43
CA ARG A 87 -44.12 -0.93 -39.46
C ARG A 87 -43.39 -1.80 -40.47
N GLU A 88 -43.45 -1.42 -41.74
CA GLU A 88 -42.36 -1.76 -42.64
C GLU A 88 -41.09 -1.23 -41.97
N VAL A 89 -40.23 -2.15 -41.55
CA VAL A 89 -38.95 -1.84 -40.93
C VAL A 89 -38.09 -1.24 -42.04
N PRO A 90 -37.79 0.06 -42.03
CA PRO A 90 -36.87 0.62 -42.99
C PRO A 90 -35.50 -0.04 -42.75
N PRO A 91 -34.70 -0.33 -43.79
CA PRO A 91 -33.36 -0.91 -43.65
C PRO A 91 -32.40 -0.05 -42.78
N GLU A 92 -32.77 1.20 -42.51
CA GLU A 92 -32.14 2.13 -41.56
C GLU A 92 -32.16 1.63 -40.09
N ASP A 93 -33.23 0.95 -39.64
CA ASP A 93 -33.33 0.49 -38.25
C ASP A 93 -32.31 -0.64 -37.96
N ALA A 94 -32.09 -1.54 -38.93
CA ALA A 94 -31.15 -2.66 -38.77
C ALA A 94 -29.68 -2.22 -38.77
N THR A 95 -29.33 -1.20 -39.57
CA THR A 95 -27.98 -0.63 -39.60
C THR A 95 -27.67 0.15 -38.31
N GLN A 96 -28.65 0.86 -37.76
CA GLN A 96 -28.53 1.54 -36.46
C GLN A 96 -28.38 0.56 -35.30
N LEU A 97 -29.10 -0.57 -35.31
CA LEU A 97 -28.95 -1.62 -34.29
C LEU A 97 -27.58 -2.31 -34.35
N ASN A 98 -27.06 -2.56 -35.55
CA ASN A 98 -25.71 -3.09 -35.73
C ASN A 98 -24.63 -2.07 -35.30
N ALA A 99 -24.81 -0.79 -35.60
CA ALA A 99 -23.90 0.26 -35.14
C ALA A 99 -23.94 0.40 -33.61
N ALA A 100 -25.11 0.28 -32.99
CA ALA A 100 -25.27 0.29 -31.53
C ALA A 100 -24.61 -0.93 -30.87
N LEU A 101 -24.73 -2.12 -31.46
CA LEU A 101 -24.04 -3.33 -30.99
C LEU A 101 -22.52 -3.21 -31.12
N ALA A 102 -22.02 -2.72 -32.26
CA ALA A 102 -20.59 -2.48 -32.46
C ALA A 102 -20.03 -1.44 -31.47
N ALA A 103 -20.78 -0.37 -31.20
CA ALA A 103 -20.42 0.63 -30.20
C ALA A 103 -20.43 0.05 -28.76
N ALA A 104 -21.39 -0.83 -28.45
CA ALA A 104 -21.48 -1.51 -27.16
C ALA A 104 -20.32 -2.50 -26.94
N GLU A 105 -19.93 -3.26 -27.97
CA GLU A 105 -18.78 -4.16 -27.92
C GLU A 105 -17.45 -3.39 -27.83
N ALA A 106 -17.29 -2.30 -28.58
CA ALA A 106 -16.13 -1.42 -28.47
C ALA A 106 -16.00 -0.80 -27.08
N ALA A 107 -17.13 -0.43 -26.44
CA ALA A 107 -17.15 0.07 -25.07
C ALA A 107 -16.75 -1.01 -24.05
N ARG A 108 -17.13 -2.28 -24.26
CA ARG A 108 -16.70 -3.40 -23.41
C ARG A 108 -15.22 -3.72 -23.57
N LEU A 109 -14.70 -3.76 -24.79
CA LEU A 109 -13.27 -3.95 -25.04
C LEU A 109 -12.43 -2.83 -24.42
N ALA A 110 -12.87 -1.57 -24.55
CA ALA A 110 -12.20 -0.44 -23.92
C ALA A 110 -12.26 -0.49 -22.38
N ALA A 111 -13.33 -1.01 -21.80
CA ALA A 111 -13.46 -1.22 -20.36
C ALA A 111 -12.56 -2.36 -19.86
N GLU A 112 -12.49 -3.48 -20.58
CA GLU A 112 -11.61 -4.60 -20.26
C GLU A 112 -10.13 -4.23 -20.38
N GLU A 113 -9.73 -3.45 -21.39
CA GLU A 113 -8.35 -2.97 -21.48
C GLU A 113 -7.95 -2.07 -20.31
N LYS A 114 -8.86 -1.19 -19.87
CA LYS A 114 -8.63 -0.33 -18.71
C LYS A 114 -8.54 -1.17 -17.43
N ALA A 115 -9.38 -2.20 -17.29
CA ALA A 115 -9.34 -3.13 -16.17
C ALA A 115 -8.07 -4.01 -16.19
N ALA A 116 -7.61 -4.46 -17.36
CA ALA A 116 -6.38 -5.23 -17.51
C ALA A 116 -5.14 -4.39 -17.17
N LYS A 117 -5.08 -3.14 -17.66
CA LYS A 117 -4.02 -2.17 -17.32
C LYS A 117 -4.02 -1.86 -15.81
N ALA A 118 -5.19 -1.74 -15.17
CA ALA A 118 -5.31 -1.56 -13.72
C ALA A 118 -4.85 -2.81 -12.93
N LYS A 119 -5.27 -4.01 -13.32
CA LYS A 119 -4.84 -5.28 -12.71
C LYS A 119 -3.33 -5.49 -12.83
N ILE A 120 -2.72 -5.14 -13.95
CA ILE A 120 -1.26 -5.23 -14.14
C ILE A 120 -0.54 -4.23 -13.23
N LYS A 121 -1.03 -2.98 -13.12
CA LYS A 121 -0.45 -1.99 -12.20
C LYS A 121 -0.56 -2.44 -10.74
N ALA A 122 -1.71 -2.99 -10.34
CA ALA A 122 -1.92 -3.53 -9.00
C ALA A 122 -0.99 -4.72 -8.70
N ARG A 123 -0.87 -5.68 -9.63
CA ARG A 123 0.06 -6.81 -9.49
C ARG A 123 1.52 -6.37 -9.41
N LYS A 124 1.93 -5.35 -10.18
CA LYS A 124 3.28 -4.78 -10.11
C LYS A 124 3.55 -4.08 -8.78
N ALA A 125 2.58 -3.34 -8.25
CA ALA A 125 2.69 -2.71 -6.94
C ALA A 125 2.78 -3.76 -5.82
N ALA A 126 1.94 -4.80 -5.88
CA ALA A 126 1.97 -5.91 -4.91
C ALA A 126 3.33 -6.62 -4.89
N LYS A 127 3.89 -6.98 -6.06
CA LYS A 127 5.22 -7.60 -6.15
C LYS A 127 6.34 -6.73 -5.59
N LYS A 128 6.27 -5.41 -5.79
CA LYS A 128 7.24 -4.47 -5.21
C LYS A 128 7.12 -4.39 -3.69
N ALA A 129 5.89 -4.41 -3.17
CA ALA A 129 5.65 -4.42 -1.73
C ALA A 129 6.15 -5.72 -1.08
N GLU A 130 5.91 -6.88 -1.72
CA GLU A 130 6.44 -8.16 -1.25
C GLU A 130 7.97 -8.21 -1.28
N ALA A 131 8.61 -7.69 -2.32
CA ALA A 131 10.08 -7.64 -2.40
C ALA A 131 10.69 -6.78 -1.27
N LEU A 132 10.11 -5.60 -0.99
CA LEU A 132 10.55 -4.74 0.11
C LEU A 132 10.29 -5.38 1.48
N ALA A 133 9.18 -6.11 1.63
CA ALA A 133 8.87 -6.83 2.86
C ALA A 133 9.86 -7.97 3.12
N LEU A 134 10.24 -8.73 2.09
CA LEU A 134 11.25 -9.79 2.20
C LEU A 134 12.63 -9.23 2.57
N GLU A 135 13.06 -8.13 1.94
CA GLU A 135 14.35 -7.49 2.27
C GLU A 135 14.38 -7.01 3.74
N MET A 136 13.29 -6.38 4.19
CA MET A 136 13.16 -5.91 5.57
C MET A 136 13.08 -7.08 6.57
N ALA A 137 12.47 -8.20 6.19
CA ALA A 137 12.43 -9.41 7.01
C ALA A 137 13.84 -10.02 7.15
N GLU A 138 14.60 -10.13 6.06
CA GLU A 138 15.99 -10.61 6.10
C GLU A 138 16.89 -9.70 6.92
N ALA A 139 16.76 -8.37 6.77
CA ALA A 139 17.49 -7.40 7.57
C ALA A 139 17.18 -7.55 9.06
N ARG A 140 15.91 -7.75 9.42
CA ARG A 140 15.47 -8.02 10.81
C ARG A 140 16.01 -9.34 11.34
N VAL A 141 16.05 -10.40 10.54
CA VAL A 141 16.64 -11.70 10.95
C VAL A 141 18.13 -11.55 11.21
N LYS A 142 18.88 -10.95 10.28
CA LYS A 142 20.33 -10.69 10.43
C LYS A 142 20.62 -9.81 11.65
N ALA A 143 19.80 -8.78 11.90
CA ALA A 143 19.92 -7.95 13.09
C ALA A 143 19.68 -8.74 14.39
N LYS A 144 18.63 -9.57 14.43
CA LYS A 144 18.33 -10.45 15.57
C LYS A 144 19.44 -11.46 15.82
N GLU A 145 20.03 -12.04 14.80
CA GLU A 145 21.17 -12.96 14.93
C GLU A 145 22.42 -12.27 15.49
N LYS A 146 22.76 -11.08 14.98
CA LYS A 146 23.87 -10.27 15.52
C LYS A 146 23.63 -9.96 17.00
N ALA A 147 22.41 -9.55 17.36
CA ALA A 147 22.03 -9.29 18.74
C ALA A 147 22.16 -10.55 19.64
N LYS A 148 21.70 -11.71 19.16
CA LYS A 148 21.86 -12.99 19.87
C LYS A 148 23.34 -13.35 20.08
N ARG A 149 24.19 -13.17 19.06
CA ARG A 149 25.64 -13.44 19.15
C ARG A 149 26.32 -12.52 20.16
N VAL A 150 26.01 -11.23 20.16
CA VAL A 150 26.56 -10.27 21.14
C VAL A 150 26.10 -10.64 22.55
N LYS A 151 24.81 -10.95 22.72
CA LYS A 151 24.25 -11.38 24.01
C LYS A 151 24.90 -12.67 24.52
N ALA A 152 25.13 -13.65 23.64
CA ALA A 152 25.79 -14.90 24.00
C ALA A 152 27.26 -14.67 24.39
N LYS A 153 27.99 -13.82 23.66
CA LYS A 153 29.37 -13.43 23.99
C LYS A 153 29.44 -12.74 25.35
N ALA A 154 28.53 -11.80 25.62
CA ALA A 154 28.45 -11.11 26.90
C ALA A 154 28.17 -12.09 28.06
N ARG A 155 27.21 -13.00 27.90
CA ARG A 155 26.94 -14.05 28.90
C ARG A 155 28.15 -14.93 29.17
N LYS A 156 28.85 -15.38 28.13
CA LYS A 156 30.06 -16.20 28.26
C LYS A 156 31.22 -15.45 28.93
N ALA A 157 31.34 -14.14 28.71
CA ALA A 157 32.34 -13.31 29.39
C ALA A 157 32.02 -13.18 30.88
N ILE A 158 30.76 -12.93 31.24
CA ILE A 158 30.30 -12.86 32.63
C ILE A 158 30.51 -14.18 33.36
N GLU A 159 30.19 -15.31 32.72
CA GLU A 159 30.38 -16.64 33.30
C GLU A 159 31.86 -16.97 33.53
N ARG A 160 32.74 -16.58 32.59
CA ARG A 160 34.19 -16.74 32.75
C ARG A 160 34.75 -15.89 33.90
N GLU A 161 34.29 -14.64 34.04
CA GLU A 161 34.67 -13.78 35.17
C GLU A 161 34.17 -14.36 36.50
N LYS A 162 32.91 -14.83 36.54
CA LYS A 162 32.35 -15.48 37.72
C LYS A 162 33.11 -16.76 38.10
N ALA A 163 33.42 -17.62 37.13
CA ALA A 163 34.20 -18.82 37.36
C ALA A 163 35.62 -18.51 37.84
N LYS A 164 36.27 -17.47 37.31
CA LYS A 164 37.57 -17.00 37.81
C LYS A 164 37.46 -16.48 39.24
N ALA A 165 36.45 -15.68 39.55
CA ALA A 165 36.22 -15.18 40.90
C ALA A 165 35.95 -16.32 41.89
N GLU A 166 35.15 -17.31 41.49
CA GLU A 166 34.83 -18.48 42.29
C GLU A 166 36.05 -19.38 42.50
N ALA A 167 36.90 -19.57 41.48
CA ALA A 167 38.17 -20.29 41.61
C ALA A 167 39.15 -19.59 42.56
N ILE A 168 39.23 -18.26 42.51
CA ILE A 168 40.03 -17.46 43.46
C ILE A 168 39.48 -17.61 44.88
N LEU A 169 38.15 -17.56 45.06
CA LEU A 169 37.51 -17.74 46.36
C LEU A 169 37.71 -19.17 46.90
N ALA A 170 37.61 -20.19 46.06
CA ALA A 170 37.84 -21.58 46.45
C ALA A 170 39.31 -21.80 46.86
N ARG A 171 40.28 -21.28 46.10
CA ARG A 171 41.71 -21.35 46.43
C ARG A 171 42.06 -20.59 47.72
N LYS A 172 41.39 -19.46 47.97
CA LYS A 172 41.53 -18.70 49.23
C LYS A 172 40.95 -19.47 50.43
N LYS A 173 39.83 -20.17 50.24
CA LYS A 173 39.21 -21.03 51.28
C LYS A 173 40.04 -22.28 51.58
N SER A 174 40.77 -22.82 50.60
CA SER A 174 41.62 -23.99 50.78
C SER A 174 43.03 -23.68 51.32
N GLY A 175 43.29 -22.45 51.80
CA GLY A 175 44.55 -22.06 52.43
C GLY A 175 45.77 -21.94 51.49
N GLY A 176 45.56 -21.99 50.16
CA GLY A 176 46.64 -21.91 49.17
C GLY A 176 47.12 -20.46 48.97
N LYS A 177 48.42 -20.20 49.14
CA LYS A 177 49.04 -18.89 48.88
C LYS A 177 48.84 -18.49 47.41
N LEU A 178 48.41 -17.25 47.17
CA LEU A 178 48.26 -16.68 45.83
C LEU A 178 49.64 -16.22 45.34
N ASP A 179 50.38 -17.09 44.65
CA ASP A 179 51.60 -16.68 43.96
C ASP A 179 51.26 -15.81 42.74
N ALA A 180 52.03 -14.73 42.57
CA ALA A 180 51.82 -13.67 41.56
C ALA A 180 51.92 -14.14 40.09
N SER A 181 52.16 -15.43 39.86
CA SER A 181 52.37 -16.06 38.57
C SER A 181 51.08 -16.32 37.78
N ASP A 182 49.91 -16.38 38.44
CA ASP A 182 48.64 -16.67 37.78
C ASP A 182 48.03 -15.46 37.03
N LYS A 183 48.61 -14.26 37.17
CA LYS A 183 48.14 -13.05 36.48
C LYS A 183 48.63 -12.93 35.03
N ALA A 184 49.48 -13.84 34.55
CA ALA A 184 50.17 -13.72 33.27
C ALA A 184 50.09 -14.98 32.38
N THR A 185 48.89 -15.51 32.13
CA THR A 185 48.66 -16.41 30.99
C THR A 185 47.89 -15.72 29.86
N LYS A 186 48.63 -14.84 29.18
CA LYS A 186 48.90 -14.97 27.73
C LYS A 186 47.70 -14.86 26.80
N GLU A 187 47.25 -13.63 26.59
CA GLU A 187 46.96 -13.18 25.23
C GLU A 187 48.24 -13.34 24.39
N LYS A 188 48.27 -14.33 23.49
CA LYS A 188 49.16 -14.33 22.33
C LYS A 188 48.29 -14.23 21.08
N PRO A 189 48.41 -13.17 20.27
CA PRO A 189 47.93 -13.19 18.90
C PRO A 189 48.88 -14.09 18.09
N SER A 190 48.35 -15.18 17.53
CA SER A 190 49.04 -15.94 16.50
C SER A 190 49.17 -15.08 15.24
N LYS A 191 50.26 -14.31 15.15
CA LYS A 191 50.84 -13.86 13.89
C LYS A 191 51.47 -15.09 13.21
N GLU A 192 50.71 -15.79 12.38
CA GLU A 192 51.31 -16.56 11.29
C GLU A 192 51.73 -15.57 10.21
N LYS A 193 53.05 -15.45 10.02
CA LYS A 193 53.64 -14.72 8.90
C LYS A 193 53.66 -15.60 7.64
N PRO A 194 53.65 -14.99 6.45
CA PRO A 194 53.37 -15.65 5.18
C PRO A 194 54.62 -16.39 4.65
N GLY A 195 54.48 -17.71 4.50
CA GLY A 195 55.44 -18.61 3.87
C GLY A 195 55.17 -18.77 2.38
N LYS A 196 55.89 -17.98 1.61
CA LYS A 196 56.04 -17.96 0.15
C LYS A 196 56.38 -19.35 -0.43
N ALA A 197 55.49 -19.93 -1.24
CA ALA A 197 55.86 -20.90 -2.28
C ALA A 197 55.55 -20.29 -3.64
N LYS A 198 56.63 -19.96 -4.36
CA LYS A 198 56.68 -19.58 -5.79
C LYS A 198 56.01 -20.70 -6.60
N ALA A 199 55.01 -20.38 -7.41
CA ALA A 199 55.16 -20.00 -8.83
C ALA A 199 55.67 -21.14 -9.72
N GLU A 200 54.74 -21.79 -10.44
CA GLU A 200 55.01 -22.24 -11.80
C GLU A 200 53.98 -21.62 -12.75
N LYS A 201 54.53 -20.94 -13.74
CA LYS A 201 53.85 -20.30 -14.85
C LYS A 201 53.38 -21.36 -15.84
N ALA A 202 52.15 -21.24 -16.31
CA ALA A 202 51.85 -21.41 -17.73
C ALA A 202 50.66 -20.52 -18.13
N LYS A 203 50.97 -19.44 -18.84
CA LYS A 203 50.11 -18.68 -19.76
C LYS A 203 50.77 -18.85 -21.15
N PRO A 204 50.21 -18.36 -22.28
CA PRO A 204 48.81 -18.27 -22.75
C PRO A 204 48.65 -18.64 -24.26
N ALA A 205 47.43 -18.86 -24.76
CA ALA A 205 47.02 -18.61 -26.16
C ALA A 205 45.47 -18.56 -26.17
N LYS A 206 44.74 -17.49 -26.52
CA LYS A 206 44.64 -16.68 -27.75
C LYS A 206 44.37 -17.51 -29.02
N ASP A 207 43.09 -17.69 -29.33
CA ASP A 207 42.45 -17.43 -30.65
C ASP A 207 40.92 -17.58 -30.44
N LYS A 208 40.05 -16.56 -30.55
CA LYS A 208 39.58 -15.79 -31.71
C LYS A 208 39.12 -16.63 -32.91
N THR A 209 37.87 -16.37 -33.29
CA THR A 209 37.12 -16.78 -34.50
C THR A 209 36.61 -18.24 -34.48
N ALA A 210 35.38 -18.58 -34.85
CA ALA A 210 34.46 -17.96 -35.79
C ALA A 210 32.98 -18.26 -35.48
N LYS A 211 32.13 -17.29 -35.84
CA LYS A 211 30.81 -17.42 -36.47
C LYS A 211 30.03 -18.74 -36.29
N ALA A 212 28.84 -18.62 -35.70
CA ALA A 212 27.62 -19.09 -36.36
C ALA A 212 26.44 -18.15 -36.03
N LYS A 213 26.20 -17.19 -36.92
CA LYS A 213 24.85 -16.67 -37.20
C LYS A 213 23.98 -17.90 -37.53
N LYS A 214 22.72 -18.04 -37.14
CA LYS A 214 21.52 -17.37 -37.67
C LYS A 214 20.36 -18.29 -37.22
N SER A 215 19.38 -17.87 -36.44
CA SER A 215 18.02 -17.73 -36.98
C SER A 215 17.04 -17.13 -35.95
N LYS A 216 16.82 -15.81 -36.01
CA LYS A 216 15.50 -15.21 -35.71
C LYS A 216 15.37 -13.88 -36.43
N LYS A 217 14.15 -13.58 -36.92
CA LYS A 217 13.67 -12.38 -37.64
C LYS A 217 13.66 -12.58 -39.17
N THR A 218 12.55 -12.83 -39.90
CA THR A 218 11.18 -12.27 -39.89
C THR A 218 11.12 -10.74 -39.89
N LYS A 219 11.30 -10.15 -41.08
CA LYS A 219 10.54 -8.99 -41.58
C LYS A 219 10.90 -8.74 -43.06
N GLY A 220 9.88 -8.58 -43.90
CA GLY A 220 9.94 -8.38 -45.35
C GLY A 220 8.66 -8.94 -45.92
#